data_AF-A0AAW2Q0J6-F1
#
_entry.id   AF-A0AAW2Q0J6-F1
#
_cell.length_a   1.000
_cell.length_b   1.000
_cell.length_c   1.000
_cell.angle_alpha   90.00
_cell.angle_beta   90.00
_cell.angle_gamma   90.00
#
_symmetry.space_group_name_H-M   'P 1'
#
loop_
_entity.id
_entity.type
_entity.pdbx_description
1 polymer ?
#
loop_
_entity_poly.entity_id
_entity_poly.type
_entity_poly.pdbx_seq_one_letter_code
_entity_poly.pdbx_strand_id
1 'polypeptide(L)'
;MSKYGLTDGSPCLSRMITTPNNMNLQASVNELITSAGSWKVEVVRGMFRDEDVNAILAIPLDMGRTDLLWWHFEQHSRHLVRSGYRILKQGLVAGDVSTNQGSASGGLVNWNFIWKVVVPPKVRLFIWRACRNLLPTSFNLQCRGGLVEGACPWCGIGRDDLLHTLIYCHFTHFVWALSNVPWETTACLYDDPEVWFRSLHRNLDRSLFCRAFIICWLLWWRATSCYLGTPRFQ
;
A
#
# COMPACT_ATOMS: atom_id res chain seq x y z
N MET A 1 -32.82 24.90 -23.49
CA MET A 1 -33.32 25.69 -22.33
C MET A 1 -33.17 24.79 -21.10
N SER A 2 -32.39 25.06 -20.07
CA SER A 2 -31.75 26.28 -19.58
C SER A 2 -30.24 26.06 -19.38
N LYS A 3 -29.46 27.11 -19.65
CA LYS A 3 -28.02 27.21 -19.48
C LYS A 3 -27.74 27.72 -18.06
N TYR A 4 -26.88 27.04 -17.32
CA TYR A 4 -25.99 27.63 -16.32
C TYR A 4 -24.62 27.02 -16.66
N GLY A 5 -23.73 27.71 -17.36
CA GLY A 5 -23.21 29.02 -17.01
C GLY A 5 -22.21 28.82 -15.88
N LEU A 6 -21.10 28.12 -16.18
CA LEU A 6 -19.92 28.10 -15.33
C LEU A 6 -19.44 29.55 -15.21
N THR A 7 -19.77 30.18 -14.09
CA THR A 7 -19.07 31.38 -13.65
C THR A 7 -17.73 30.92 -13.09
N ASP A 8 -16.66 31.36 -13.75
CA ASP A 8 -15.30 31.40 -13.22
C ASP A 8 -15.32 31.84 -11.76
N GLY A 9 -14.68 31.06 -10.88
CA GLY A 9 -14.46 31.46 -9.48
C GLY A 9 -14.91 30.48 -8.40
N SER A 10 -15.25 29.22 -8.72
CA SER A 10 -15.41 28.22 -7.66
C SER A 10 -14.05 27.94 -7.00
N PRO A 11 -13.91 28.02 -5.65
CA PRO A 11 -12.66 27.72 -4.96
C PRO A 11 -12.44 26.21 -5.02
N CYS A 12 -11.90 25.74 -6.14
CA CYS A 12 -11.55 24.35 -6.34
C CYS A 12 -10.40 24.01 -5.39
N LEU A 13 -10.70 23.27 -4.32
CA LEU A 13 -9.69 22.74 -3.41
C LEU A 13 -8.75 21.82 -4.21
N SER A 14 -7.55 22.31 -4.50
CA SER A 14 -6.49 21.56 -5.20
C SER A 14 -5.84 20.47 -4.35
N ARG A 15 -6.29 20.35 -3.09
CA ARG A 15 -5.71 19.51 -2.05
C ARG A 15 -6.81 18.87 -1.23
N MET A 16 -6.54 17.67 -0.71
CA MET A 16 -7.41 17.01 0.26
C MET A 16 -7.48 17.84 1.54
N ILE A 17 -8.69 18.18 1.99
CA ILE A 17 -8.90 18.83 3.30
C ILE A 17 -8.44 17.83 4.36
N THR A 18 -7.43 18.23 5.13
CA THR A 18 -6.91 17.46 6.25
C THR A 18 -7.14 18.26 7.51
N THR A 19 -7.92 17.72 8.44
CA THR A 19 -8.04 18.32 9.76
C THR A 19 -6.73 18.13 10.53
N PRO A 20 -6.22 19.17 11.22
CA PRO A 20 -5.08 19.03 12.12
C PRO A 20 -5.40 18.08 13.28
N ASN A 21 -6.67 17.99 13.66
CA ASN A 21 -7.16 17.14 14.72
C ASN A 21 -7.75 15.86 14.13
N ASN A 22 -7.32 14.73 14.69
CA ASN A 22 -7.77 13.38 14.38
C ASN A 22 -9.29 13.29 14.56
N MET A 23 -10.06 13.57 13.50
CA MET A 23 -11.52 13.50 13.55
C MET A 23 -11.92 12.06 13.85
N ASN A 24 -12.96 11.91 14.67
CA ASN A 24 -13.66 10.65 14.81
C ASN A 24 -14.15 10.22 13.42
N LEU A 25 -13.88 8.97 13.02
CA LEU A 25 -14.31 8.40 11.74
C LEU A 25 -15.84 8.41 11.52
N GLN A 26 -16.61 8.75 12.56
CA GLN A 26 -18.06 8.90 12.51
C GLN A 26 -18.55 10.35 12.53
N ALA A 27 -17.67 11.35 12.50
CA ALA A 27 -18.07 12.75 12.48
C ALA A 27 -18.88 13.06 11.21
N SER A 28 -20.07 13.63 11.39
CA SER A 28 -20.97 13.98 10.28
C SER A 28 -20.98 15.48 10.00
N VAL A 29 -21.27 15.88 8.75
CA VAL A 29 -21.46 17.31 8.40
C VAL A 29 -22.60 17.93 9.22
N ASN A 30 -23.55 17.12 9.68
CA ASN A 30 -24.66 17.56 10.53
C ASN A 30 -24.18 18.19 11.86
N GLU A 31 -23.00 17.80 12.35
CA GLU A 31 -22.39 18.41 13.55
C GLU A 31 -21.86 19.82 13.27
N LEU A 32 -21.46 20.10 12.03
CA LEU A 32 -20.89 21.37 11.55
C LEU A 32 -21.95 22.38 11.10
N ILE A 33 -23.22 21.99 11.03
CA ILE A 33 -24.34 22.83 10.60
C ILE A 33 -25.38 23.00 11.71
N THR A 34 -26.14 24.08 11.63
CA THR A 34 -27.27 24.36 12.50
C THR A 34 -28.53 23.76 11.91
N SER A 35 -29.52 23.43 12.74
CA SER A 35 -30.86 22.98 12.30
C SER A 35 -31.57 23.97 11.36
N ALA A 36 -31.13 25.23 11.33
CA ALA A 36 -31.60 26.28 10.41
C ALA A 36 -30.94 26.25 9.02
N GLY A 37 -30.01 25.33 8.74
CA GLY A 37 -29.34 25.21 7.45
C GLY A 37 -28.14 26.15 7.24
N SER A 38 -27.47 26.54 8.33
CA SER A 38 -26.30 27.43 8.30
C SER A 38 -25.08 26.78 8.95
N TRP A 39 -23.90 27.03 8.39
CA TRP A 39 -22.62 26.57 8.95
C TRP A 39 -22.36 27.15 10.36
N LYS A 40 -21.90 26.31 11.29
CA LYS A 40 -21.36 26.76 12.59
C LYS A 40 -19.94 27.26 12.40
N VAL A 41 -19.81 28.53 12.01
CA VAL A 41 -18.54 29.16 11.61
C VAL A 41 -17.43 28.96 12.64
N GLU A 42 -17.73 29.11 13.94
CA GLU A 42 -16.75 28.94 15.01
C GLU A 42 -16.22 27.50 15.12
N VAL A 43 -17.09 26.51 14.89
CA VAL A 43 -16.71 25.09 14.91
C VAL A 43 -15.84 24.76 13.69
N VAL A 44 -16.21 25.27 12.52
CA VAL A 44 -15.43 25.07 11.29
C VAL A 44 -14.04 25.72 11.41
N ARG A 45 -13.95 26.95 11.94
CA ARG A 45 -12.65 27.62 12.18
C ARG A 45 -11.78 26.89 13.21
N GLY A 46 -12.38 26.29 14.23
CA GLY A 46 -11.65 25.53 15.24
C GLY A 46 -11.16 24.15 14.79
N MET A 47 -11.78 23.56 13.76
CA MET A 47 -11.48 22.19 13.32
C MET A 47 -10.67 22.10 12.03
N PHE A 48 -10.73 23.12 11.17
CA PHE A 48 -10.09 23.12 9.86
C PHE A 48 -9.02 24.21 9.76
N ARG A 49 -8.09 24.06 8.82
CA ARG A 49 -7.09 25.09 8.53
C ARG A 49 -7.76 26.29 7.90
N ASP A 50 -7.28 27.51 8.16
CA ASP A 50 -7.85 28.75 7.62
C ASP A 50 -8.01 28.73 6.08
N GLU A 51 -7.09 28.06 5.39
CA GLU A 51 -7.13 27.84 3.93
C GLU A 51 -8.35 27.04 3.48
N ASP A 52 -8.77 26.05 4.28
CA ASP A 52 -9.88 25.14 3.98
C ASP A 52 -11.23 25.71 4.48
N VAL A 53 -11.22 26.54 5.54
CA VAL A 53 -12.43 27.15 6.14
C VAL A 53 -13.23 27.92 5.11
N ASN A 54 -12.58 28.78 4.32
CA ASN A 54 -13.28 29.62 3.34
C ASN A 54 -13.95 28.77 2.24
N ALA A 55 -13.31 27.68 1.83
CA ALA A 55 -13.87 26.77 0.85
C ALA A 55 -15.05 25.97 1.43
N ILE A 56 -14.97 25.53 2.68
CA ILE A 56 -16.05 24.81 3.38
C ILE A 56 -17.29 25.71 3.51
N LEU A 57 -17.10 26.96 3.97
CA LEU A 57 -18.20 27.92 4.12
C LEU A 57 -18.87 28.30 2.79
N ALA A 58 -18.15 28.16 1.67
CA ALA A 58 -18.68 28.40 0.34
C ALA A 58 -19.52 27.23 -0.22
N ILE A 59 -19.54 26.07 0.46
CA ILE A 59 -20.35 24.93 0.04
C ILE A 59 -21.83 25.24 0.31
N PRO A 60 -22.70 25.20 -0.70
CA PRO A 60 -24.14 25.38 -0.51
C PRO A 60 -24.73 24.24 0.32
N LEU A 61 -25.45 24.58 1.38
CA LEU A 61 -26.17 23.62 2.22
C LEU A 61 -27.57 23.37 1.65
N ASP A 62 -27.88 22.10 1.39
CA ASP A 62 -29.23 21.66 1.02
C ASP A 62 -29.71 20.63 2.03
N MET A 63 -30.58 21.07 2.94
CA MET A 63 -31.10 20.25 4.05
C MET A 63 -32.10 19.18 3.59
N GLY A 64 -32.50 19.18 2.32
CA GLY A 64 -33.49 18.24 1.76
C GLY A 64 -32.88 17.07 0.99
N ARG A 65 -31.55 16.99 0.85
CA ARG A 65 -30.87 15.92 0.09
C ARG A 65 -30.39 14.79 1.00
N THR A 66 -30.57 13.56 0.55
CA THR A 66 -29.90 12.39 1.11
C THR A 66 -28.40 12.44 0.82
N ASP A 67 -27.58 11.92 1.73
CA ASP A 67 -26.13 11.85 1.53
C ASP A 67 -25.75 11.18 0.21
N LEU A 68 -24.85 11.84 -0.54
CA LEU A 68 -24.32 11.34 -1.80
C LEU A 68 -22.80 11.30 -1.74
N LEU A 69 -22.23 10.20 -2.23
CA LEU A 69 -20.79 10.10 -2.46
C LEU A 69 -20.40 11.01 -3.62
N TRP A 70 -19.58 12.02 -3.34
CA TRP A 70 -19.13 13.00 -4.32
C TRP A 70 -17.63 12.86 -4.62
N TRP A 71 -17.27 12.79 -5.91
CA TRP A 71 -15.87 12.78 -6.36
C TRP A 71 -15.66 13.90 -7.37
N HIS A 72 -14.93 14.95 -6.96
CA HIS A 72 -14.81 16.19 -7.72
C HIS A 72 -13.86 16.11 -8.93
N PHE A 73 -13.09 15.04 -9.08
CA PHE A 73 -12.13 14.89 -10.17
C PHE A 73 -12.70 14.31 -11.46
N GLU A 74 -13.99 13.93 -11.49
CA GLU A 74 -14.62 13.37 -12.69
C GLU A 74 -16.01 13.96 -12.89
N GLN A 75 -16.27 14.54 -14.06
CA GLN A 75 -17.55 15.18 -14.40
C GLN A 75 -18.71 14.18 -14.61
N HIS A 76 -18.42 12.87 -14.60
CA HIS A 76 -19.40 11.81 -14.84
C HIS A 76 -19.29 10.77 -13.72
N SER A 77 -20.42 10.49 -13.07
CA SER A 77 -20.63 9.70 -11.84
C SER A 77 -20.22 8.21 -11.86
N ARG A 78 -19.12 7.85 -12.53
CA ARG A 78 -18.57 6.49 -12.58
C ARG A 78 -17.19 6.45 -11.93
N HIS A 79 -17.17 6.07 -10.66
CA HIS A 79 -15.94 5.94 -9.87
C HIS A 79 -15.12 4.72 -10.33
N LEU A 80 -14.13 4.94 -11.21
CA LEU A 80 -13.14 3.92 -11.52
C LEU A 80 -11.92 4.11 -10.60
N VAL A 81 -11.54 3.06 -9.87
CA VAL A 81 -10.32 2.99 -9.01
C VAL A 81 -9.07 3.51 -9.74
N ARG A 82 -9.06 3.39 -11.07
CA ARG A 82 -8.00 3.87 -11.98
C ARG A 82 -7.80 5.39 -11.96
N SER A 83 -8.85 6.19 -11.79
CA SER A 83 -8.79 7.67 -11.77
C SER A 83 -8.18 8.17 -10.45
N GLY A 84 -8.67 7.63 -9.31
CA GLY A 84 -8.12 7.91 -7.99
C GLY A 84 -6.65 7.52 -7.85
N TYR A 85 -6.24 6.35 -8.39
CA TYR A 85 -4.83 5.95 -8.40
C TYR A 85 -3.94 6.91 -9.18
N ARG A 86 -4.43 7.50 -10.29
CA ARG A 86 -3.67 8.46 -11.09
C ARG A 86 -3.38 9.75 -10.33
N ILE A 87 -4.37 10.24 -9.59
CA ILE A 87 -4.28 11.48 -8.81
C ILE A 87 -3.36 11.29 -7.60
N LEU A 88 -3.50 10.17 -6.87
CA LEU A 88 -2.59 9.81 -5.78
C LEU A 88 -1.14 9.70 -6.28
N LYS A 89 -0.94 9.12 -7.47
CA LYS A 89 0.40 9.02 -8.07
C LYS A 89 0.98 10.38 -8.45
N GLN A 90 0.16 11.34 -8.90
CA GLN A 90 0.61 12.71 -9.20
C GLN A 90 0.92 13.51 -7.94
N GLY A 91 0.13 13.36 -6.87
CA GLY A 91 0.38 14.01 -5.58
C GLY A 91 1.62 13.51 -4.86
N LEU A 92 1.96 12.21 -4.99
CA LEU A 92 3.18 11.63 -4.41
C LEU A 92 4.46 12.05 -5.15
N VAL A 93 4.37 12.37 -6.44
CA VAL A 93 5.55 12.76 -7.27
C VAL A 93 5.87 14.24 -7.14
N ALA A 94 4.93 15.08 -6.72
CA ALA A 94 5.14 16.51 -6.55
C ALA A 94 5.93 16.91 -5.27
N GLY A 95 6.22 15.95 -4.38
CA GLY A 95 6.89 16.19 -3.10
C GLY A 95 8.42 16.23 -3.13
N ASP A 96 9.07 15.65 -4.15
CA ASP A 96 10.53 15.51 -4.19
C ASP A 96 11.13 16.19 -5.43
N VAL A 97 11.26 17.51 -5.35
CA VAL A 97 12.11 18.28 -6.26
C VAL A 97 13.43 18.59 -5.55
N SER A 98 14.45 17.78 -5.82
CA SER A 98 15.85 18.23 -6.01
C SER A 98 16.79 17.04 -6.20
N THR A 99 17.22 16.79 -7.43
CA THR A 99 18.64 16.81 -7.85
C THR A 99 18.74 16.25 -9.27
N ASN A 100 19.23 17.08 -10.18
CA ASN A 100 19.57 16.74 -11.55
C ASN A 100 20.71 15.72 -11.60
N GLN A 101 20.55 14.66 -12.41
CA GLN A 101 21.38 14.40 -13.60
C GLN A 101 21.10 13.01 -14.21
N GLY A 102 20.67 12.99 -15.48
CA GLY A 102 21.05 11.95 -16.44
C GLY A 102 20.49 10.54 -16.26
N SER A 103 19.18 10.33 -16.35
CA SER A 103 18.54 9.19 -17.04
C SER A 103 17.02 9.33 -16.92
N ALA A 104 16.32 9.14 -18.04
CA ALA A 104 14.87 9.28 -18.11
C ALA A 104 14.16 8.39 -17.07
N SER A 105 13.10 8.95 -16.47
CA SER A 105 12.11 8.39 -15.52
C SER A 105 12.37 8.69 -14.04
N GLY A 106 11.59 9.62 -13.48
CA GLY A 106 11.30 9.61 -12.03
C GLY A 106 10.85 8.20 -11.62
N GLY A 107 11.55 7.63 -10.64
CA GLY A 107 11.77 6.20 -10.43
C GLY A 107 10.54 5.29 -10.55
N LEU A 108 10.26 4.81 -11.77
CA LEU A 108 9.44 3.62 -11.95
C LEU A 108 10.28 2.42 -11.53
N VAL A 109 10.00 1.88 -10.35
CA VAL A 109 10.59 0.63 -9.85
C VAL A 109 10.51 -0.43 -10.96
N ASN A 110 11.68 -0.87 -11.47
CA ASN A 110 11.74 -1.84 -12.55
C ASN A 110 11.45 -3.25 -11.99
N TRP A 111 10.27 -3.77 -12.32
CA TRP A 111 9.79 -5.10 -11.90
C TRP A 111 10.06 -6.21 -12.92
N ASN A 112 10.84 -5.95 -13.98
CA ASN A 112 11.07 -6.93 -15.05
C ASN A 112 11.72 -8.22 -14.54
N PHE A 113 12.55 -8.14 -13.49
CA PHE A 113 13.17 -9.32 -12.87
C PHE A 113 12.15 -10.30 -12.30
N ILE A 114 10.96 -9.82 -11.90
CA ILE A 114 9.84 -10.66 -11.46
C ILE A 114 9.03 -11.12 -12.67
N TRP A 115 8.65 -10.20 -13.57
CA TRP A 115 7.66 -10.52 -14.59
C TRP A 115 8.21 -11.34 -15.77
N LYS A 116 9.52 -11.27 -16.03
CA LYS A 116 10.20 -12.02 -17.11
C LYS A 116 10.73 -13.39 -16.68
N VAL A 117 10.67 -13.73 -15.40
CA VAL A 117 11.17 -15.03 -14.89
C VAL A 117 10.21 -16.17 -15.24
N VAL A 118 10.77 -17.35 -15.55
CA VAL A 118 10.01 -18.53 -16.00
C VAL A 118 9.62 -19.36 -14.79
N VAL A 119 8.66 -18.86 -14.02
CA VAL A 119 8.07 -19.54 -12.87
C VAL A 119 6.55 -19.45 -12.92
N PRO A 120 5.82 -20.32 -12.19
CA PRO A 120 4.37 -20.25 -12.13
C PRO A 120 3.87 -18.84 -11.75
N PRO A 121 2.76 -18.36 -12.32
CA PRO A 121 2.23 -17.01 -12.04
C PRO A 121 2.06 -16.70 -10.54
N LYS A 122 1.67 -17.71 -9.75
CA LYS A 122 1.54 -17.59 -8.29
C LYS A 122 2.86 -17.22 -7.59
N VAL A 123 3.98 -17.72 -8.09
CA VAL A 123 5.32 -17.41 -7.55
C VAL A 123 5.68 -15.96 -7.87
N ARG A 124 5.44 -15.50 -9.11
CA ARG A 124 5.67 -14.08 -9.48
C ARG A 124 4.85 -13.13 -8.60
N LEU A 125 3.58 -13.45 -8.38
CA LEU A 125 2.71 -12.66 -7.51
C LEU A 125 3.19 -12.67 -6.05
N PHE A 126 3.64 -13.82 -5.55
CA PHE A 126 4.24 -13.95 -4.23
C PHE A 126 5.44 -13.03 -4.07
N ILE A 127 6.42 -13.07 -4.99
CA ILE A 127 7.63 -12.23 -4.91
C ILE A 127 7.26 -10.75 -4.95
N TRP A 128 6.34 -10.35 -5.83
CA TRP A 128 5.87 -8.97 -5.89
C TRP A 128 5.23 -8.51 -4.57
N ARG A 129 4.41 -9.36 -3.94
CA ARG A 129 3.84 -9.09 -2.61
C ARG A 129 4.91 -9.07 -1.52
N ALA A 130 5.93 -9.92 -1.63
CA ALA A 130 7.05 -10.02 -0.71
C ALA A 130 7.85 -8.72 -0.67
N CYS A 131 8.26 -8.20 -1.84
CA CYS A 131 8.95 -6.91 -1.98
C CYS A 131 8.15 -5.72 -1.42
N ARG A 132 6.83 -5.87 -1.30
CA ARG A 132 5.91 -4.82 -0.83
C ARG A 132 5.52 -5.00 0.64
N ASN A 133 6.08 -6.00 1.32
CA ASN A 133 5.68 -6.43 2.67
C ASN A 133 4.15 -6.66 2.81
N LEU A 134 3.52 -7.24 1.78
CA LEU A 134 2.07 -7.49 1.72
C LEU A 134 1.69 -8.93 2.04
N LEU A 135 2.67 -9.79 2.36
CA LEU A 135 2.41 -11.18 2.66
C LEU A 135 1.87 -11.37 4.08
N PRO A 136 0.93 -12.30 4.30
CA PRO A 136 0.56 -12.71 5.63
C PRO A 136 1.72 -13.49 6.25
N THR A 137 2.42 -12.82 7.15
CA THR A 137 3.27 -13.42 8.19
C THR A 137 2.57 -13.18 9.53
N SER A 138 2.85 -13.97 10.55
CA SER A 138 2.26 -13.74 11.87
C SER A 138 2.55 -12.33 12.37
N PHE A 139 3.75 -11.78 12.13
CA PHE A 139 4.05 -10.38 12.43
C PHE A 139 3.09 -9.41 11.70
N ASN A 140 2.93 -9.56 10.38
CA ASN A 140 2.03 -8.69 9.61
C ASN A 140 0.56 -8.88 9.99
N LEU A 141 0.16 -10.08 10.42
CA LEU A 141 -1.19 -10.36 10.91
C LEU A 141 -1.42 -9.71 12.28
N GLN A 142 -0.47 -9.80 13.20
CA GLN A 142 -0.53 -9.12 14.50
C GLN A 142 -0.60 -7.60 14.37
N CYS A 143 0.23 -7.00 13.50
CA CYS A 143 0.15 -5.57 13.21
C CYS A 143 -1.21 -5.13 12.66
N ARG A 144 -2.00 -6.06 12.11
CA ARG A 144 -3.36 -5.83 11.59
C ARG A 144 -4.46 -6.27 12.56
N GLY A 145 -4.11 -6.60 13.81
CA GLY A 145 -5.06 -7.01 14.85
C GLY A 145 -5.42 -8.50 14.86
N GLY A 146 -4.67 -9.35 14.15
CA GLY A 146 -4.86 -10.81 14.15
C GLY A 146 -4.33 -11.47 15.43
N LEU A 147 -5.08 -12.42 15.98
CA LEU A 147 -4.68 -13.27 17.10
C LEU A 147 -3.91 -14.49 16.60
N VAL A 148 -2.62 -14.31 16.31
CA VAL A 148 -1.73 -15.39 15.82
C VAL A 148 -0.49 -15.43 16.69
N GLU A 149 -0.01 -16.64 17.00
CA GLU A 149 1.26 -16.82 17.72
C GLU A 149 2.43 -16.23 16.92
N GLY A 150 3.26 -15.38 17.54
CA GLY A 150 4.31 -14.63 16.85
C GLY A 150 5.59 -15.41 16.52
N ALA A 151 5.63 -16.69 16.88
CA ALA A 151 6.79 -17.53 16.69
C ALA A 151 6.87 -18.05 15.24
N CYS A 152 8.09 -18.15 14.72
CA CYS A 152 8.32 -18.79 13.43
C CYS A 152 7.90 -20.28 13.47
N PRO A 153 7.11 -20.77 12.51
CA PRO A 153 6.56 -22.12 12.52
C PRO A 153 7.61 -23.19 12.20
N TRP A 154 8.78 -22.78 11.71
CA TRP A 154 9.86 -23.67 11.34
C TRP A 154 10.80 -23.98 12.49
N CYS A 155 11.21 -22.95 13.23
CA CYS A 155 12.15 -23.09 14.34
C CYS A 155 11.50 -22.95 15.71
N GLY A 156 10.23 -22.52 15.78
CA GLY A 156 9.53 -22.26 17.03
C GLY A 156 10.09 -21.07 17.83
N ILE A 157 11.09 -20.35 17.30
CA ILE A 157 11.84 -19.30 17.98
C ILE A 157 11.92 -18.07 17.07
N GLY A 158 11.93 -16.88 17.64
CA GLY A 158 12.09 -15.63 16.89
C GLY A 158 10.78 -15.13 16.29
N ARG A 159 10.81 -13.89 15.79
CA ARG A 159 9.66 -13.23 15.17
C ARG A 159 9.40 -13.85 13.80
N ASP A 160 8.16 -14.26 13.58
CA ASP A 160 7.71 -14.68 12.25
C ASP A 160 7.48 -13.46 11.34
N ASP A 161 8.57 -12.94 10.80
CA ASP A 161 8.59 -12.04 9.68
C ASP A 161 9.13 -12.73 8.42
N LEU A 162 9.00 -12.03 7.29
CA LEU A 162 9.32 -12.59 5.98
C LEU A 162 10.82 -12.89 5.86
N LEU A 163 11.69 -12.00 6.34
CA LEU A 163 13.13 -12.19 6.23
C LEU A 163 13.60 -13.31 7.15
N HIS A 164 13.02 -13.42 8.34
CA HIS A 164 13.27 -14.56 9.21
C HIS A 164 12.85 -15.87 8.51
N THR A 165 11.63 -15.93 7.96
CA THR A 165 11.14 -17.12 7.26
C THR A 165 12.01 -17.51 6.07
N LEU A 166 12.52 -16.54 5.31
CA LEU A 166 13.24 -16.79 4.06
C LEU A 166 14.77 -16.83 4.18
N ILE A 167 15.34 -16.23 5.23
CA ILE A 167 16.78 -15.98 5.34
C ILE A 167 17.29 -16.38 6.72
N TYR A 168 16.78 -15.79 7.81
CA TYR A 168 17.42 -15.92 9.13
C TYR A 168 17.03 -17.17 9.93
N CYS A 169 15.98 -17.87 9.53
CA CYS A 169 15.55 -19.08 10.23
C CYS A 169 16.58 -20.20 10.04
N HIS A 170 17.01 -20.85 11.13
CA HIS A 170 17.96 -21.96 11.05
C HIS A 170 17.47 -23.10 10.15
N PHE A 171 16.16 -23.36 10.14
CA PHE A 171 15.55 -24.37 9.27
C PHE A 171 15.74 -23.99 7.80
N THR A 172 15.50 -22.72 7.48
CA THR A 172 15.67 -22.19 6.14
C THR A 172 17.12 -22.23 5.67
N HIS A 173 18.09 -21.99 6.55
CA HIS A 173 19.51 -22.24 6.24
C HIS A 173 19.78 -23.69 5.78
N PHE A 174 19.18 -24.68 6.44
CA PHE A 174 19.31 -26.09 6.01
C PHE A 174 18.69 -26.31 4.62
N VAL A 175 17.50 -25.75 4.37
CA VAL A 175 16.84 -25.85 3.04
C VAL A 175 17.72 -25.24 1.96
N TRP A 176 18.32 -24.09 2.23
CA TRP A 176 19.22 -23.44 1.29
C TRP A 176 20.49 -24.24 1.03
N ALA A 177 21.14 -24.78 2.08
CA ALA A 177 22.31 -25.61 1.95
C ALA A 177 22.04 -26.86 1.08
N LEU A 178 20.87 -27.48 1.21
CA LEU A 178 20.46 -28.63 0.41
C LEU A 178 20.10 -28.27 -1.05
N SER A 179 19.78 -27.01 -1.32
CA SER A 179 19.31 -26.57 -2.64
C SER A 179 20.42 -26.30 -3.67
N ASN A 180 21.67 -26.21 -3.20
CA ASN A 180 22.84 -25.74 -3.97
C ASN A 180 22.64 -24.36 -4.64
N VAL A 181 21.78 -23.50 -4.07
CA VAL A 181 21.61 -22.11 -4.52
C VAL A 181 22.51 -21.23 -3.65
N PRO A 182 23.40 -20.40 -4.25
CA PRO A 182 24.18 -19.43 -3.49
C PRO A 182 23.30 -18.25 -3.07
N TRP A 183 22.56 -18.44 -1.98
CA TRP A 183 21.55 -17.53 -1.44
C TRP A 183 22.14 -16.41 -0.56
N GLU A 184 23.34 -16.62 -0.01
CA GLU A 184 24.05 -15.71 0.90
C GLU A 184 24.62 -14.45 0.22
N THR A 185 24.21 -14.15 -1.01
CA THR A 185 24.63 -12.97 -1.76
C THR A 185 24.32 -11.70 -0.97
N THR A 186 25.36 -11.10 -0.36
CA THR A 186 25.31 -9.90 0.50
C THR A 186 24.14 -9.92 1.49
N ALA A 187 23.85 -11.08 2.09
CA ALA A 187 22.73 -11.26 3.02
C ALA A 187 22.86 -10.42 4.31
N CYS A 188 24.06 -9.89 4.58
CA CYS A 188 24.36 -9.11 5.78
C CYS A 188 23.97 -7.63 5.72
N LEU A 189 23.33 -7.14 4.65
CA LEU A 189 23.10 -5.70 4.43
C LEU A 189 21.64 -5.22 4.47
N TYR A 190 20.61 -6.06 4.61
CA TYR A 190 19.24 -5.59 4.31
C TYR A 190 18.12 -6.06 5.26
N ASP A 191 17.42 -5.07 5.82
CA ASP A 191 16.05 -5.15 6.37
C ASP A 191 14.95 -5.08 5.27
N ASP A 192 15.32 -5.21 3.99
CA ASP A 192 14.40 -5.05 2.84
C ASP A 192 14.39 -6.29 1.90
N PRO A 193 13.27 -7.02 1.80
CA PRO A 193 13.09 -8.14 0.87
C PRO A 193 13.33 -7.78 -0.61
N GLU A 194 12.98 -6.56 -1.05
CA GLU A 194 13.16 -6.17 -2.46
C GLU A 194 14.64 -6.17 -2.83
N VAL A 195 15.48 -5.63 -1.95
CA VAL A 195 16.92 -5.53 -2.21
C VAL A 195 17.55 -6.92 -2.27
N TRP A 196 17.15 -7.84 -1.39
CA TRP A 196 17.60 -9.23 -1.42
C TRP A 196 17.17 -9.94 -2.72
N PHE A 197 15.90 -9.85 -3.14
CA PHE A 197 15.50 -10.48 -4.41
C PHE A 197 16.22 -9.89 -5.63
N ARG A 198 16.55 -8.59 -5.61
CA ARG A 198 17.37 -7.97 -6.64
C ARG A 198 18.82 -8.46 -6.62
N SER A 199 19.39 -8.73 -5.44
CA SER A 199 20.74 -9.30 -5.33
C SER A 199 20.78 -10.71 -5.92
N LEU A 200 19.77 -11.54 -5.64
CA LEU A 200 19.64 -12.87 -6.26
C LEU A 200 19.58 -12.77 -7.79
N HIS A 201 18.79 -11.84 -8.34
CA HIS A 201 18.69 -11.66 -9.80
C HIS A 201 20.02 -11.20 -10.45
N ARG A 202 20.85 -10.46 -9.72
CA ARG A 202 22.14 -9.95 -10.21
C ARG A 202 23.25 -11.02 -10.17
N ASN A 203 23.20 -11.90 -9.19
CA ASN A 203 24.31 -12.81 -8.89
C ASN A 203 24.03 -14.26 -9.30
N LEU A 204 22.77 -14.64 -9.50
CA LEU A 204 22.38 -15.99 -9.91
C LEU A 204 22.14 -16.06 -11.42
N ASP A 205 22.48 -17.20 -12.00
CA ASP A 205 22.03 -17.54 -13.35
C ASP A 205 20.51 -17.74 -13.37
N ARG A 206 19.94 -17.82 -14.58
CA ARG A 206 18.49 -17.94 -14.76
C ARG A 206 17.92 -19.18 -14.05
N SER A 207 18.64 -20.29 -14.05
CA SER A 207 18.16 -21.56 -13.49
C SER A 207 18.12 -21.55 -11.96
N LEU A 208 19.21 -21.10 -11.31
CA LEU A 208 19.29 -20.98 -9.85
C LEU A 208 18.36 -19.87 -9.36
N PHE A 209 18.20 -18.79 -10.10
CA PHE A 209 17.26 -17.72 -9.77
C PHE A 209 15.80 -18.22 -9.76
N CYS A 210 15.39 -19.01 -10.77
CA CYS A 210 14.05 -19.62 -10.78
C CYS A 210 13.88 -20.58 -9.59
N ARG A 211 14.91 -21.38 -9.29
CA ARG A 211 14.90 -22.30 -8.14
C ARG A 211 14.75 -21.55 -6.82
N ALA A 212 15.50 -20.45 -6.63
CA ALA A 212 15.40 -19.61 -5.45
C ALA A 212 13.98 -19.07 -5.23
N PHE A 213 13.35 -18.57 -6.29
CA PHE A 213 11.97 -18.06 -6.22
C PHE A 213 10.96 -19.13 -5.82
N ILE A 214 11.13 -20.35 -6.35
CA ILE A 214 10.28 -21.49 -6.01
C ILE A 214 10.49 -21.90 -4.54
N ILE A 215 11.74 -21.96 -4.07
CA ILE A 215 12.07 -22.28 -2.67
C ILE A 215 11.45 -21.24 -1.73
N CYS A 216 11.61 -19.95 -2.01
CA CYS A 216 11.02 -18.88 -1.20
C CYS A 216 9.49 -19.02 -1.14
N TRP A 217 8.85 -19.30 -2.28
CA TRP A 217 7.41 -19.52 -2.31
C TRP A 217 6.99 -20.73 -1.47
N LEU A 218 7.72 -21.85 -1.54
CA LEU A 218 7.44 -23.06 -0.76
C LEU A 218 7.61 -22.84 0.74
N LEU A 219 8.69 -22.17 1.16
CA LEU A 219 8.95 -21.82 2.55
C LEU A 219 7.85 -20.94 3.12
N TRP A 220 7.48 -19.86 2.42
CA TRP A 220 6.38 -19.02 2.87
C TRP A 220 5.04 -19.77 2.85
N TRP A 221 4.71 -20.46 1.76
CA TRP A 221 3.43 -21.16 1.63
C TRP A 221 3.21 -22.18 2.75
N ARG A 222 4.26 -22.94 3.08
CA ARG A 222 4.19 -23.96 4.11
C ARG A 222 4.15 -23.34 5.51
N ALA A 223 4.86 -22.23 5.75
CA ALA A 223 4.73 -21.42 6.97
C ALA A 223 3.30 -20.91 7.15
N THR A 224 2.74 -20.27 6.11
CA THR A 224 1.37 -19.71 6.14
C THR A 224 0.30 -20.76 6.37
N SER A 225 0.51 -21.98 5.85
CA SER A 225 -0.39 -23.11 6.08
C SER A 225 -0.49 -23.52 7.55
N CYS A 226 0.56 -23.27 8.35
CA CYS A 226 0.56 -23.55 9.78
C CYS A 226 -0.34 -22.57 10.56
N TYR A 227 -0.35 -21.28 10.21
CA TYR A 227 -1.18 -20.29 10.92
C TYR A 227 -2.65 -20.31 10.49
N LEU A 228 -2.92 -20.57 9.20
CA LEU A 228 -4.27 -20.48 8.64
C LEU A 228 -5.05 -21.79 8.70
N GLY A 229 -4.50 -22.85 9.32
CA GLY A 229 -5.16 -24.15 9.44
C GLY A 229 -5.66 -24.67 8.09
N THR A 230 -4.75 -24.95 7.16
CA THR A 230 -5.04 -25.49 5.80
C THR A 230 -6.38 -25.05 5.16
N PRO A 231 -6.42 -23.99 4.34
CA PRO A 231 -7.50 -23.90 3.38
C PRO A 231 -7.23 -24.94 2.28
N ARG A 232 -8.01 -26.03 2.28
CA ARG A 232 -8.07 -26.98 1.16
C ARG A 232 -8.62 -26.24 -0.06
N PHE A 233 -7.73 -25.68 -0.87
CA PHE A 233 -8.06 -25.39 -2.26
C PHE A 233 -7.75 -26.66 -3.06
N GLN A 234 -8.73 -27.57 -3.09
CA GLN A 234 -8.89 -28.54 -4.16
C GLN A 234 -9.49 -27.83 -5.38
#